data_AF-N4TUD7-F1
#
_entry.id   AF-N4TUD7-F1
#
_cell.length_a   1.000
_cell.length_b   1.000
_cell.length_c   1.000
_cell.angle_alpha   90.00
_cell.angle_beta   90.00
_cell.angle_gamma   90.00
#
_symmetry.space_group_name_H-M   'P 1'
#
loop_
_entity.id
_entity.type
_entity.pdbx_description
1 polymer ?
#
loop_
_entity_poly.entity_id
_entity_poly.type
_entity_poly.pdbx_seq_one_letter_code
_entity_poly.pdbx_strand_id
1 'polypeptide(L)'
;MNLGQDYNAIFSKIRDFEANVIGQIGEEFLKSVLNAIDGVINDGIIHDEYDIMTKSGVSFEVKTARKGRTNNTFLVQWYKPTIQL
;
A
#
# COMPACT_ATOMS: atom_id res chain seq x y z
N MET A 1 20.72 4.65 13.18
CA MET A 1 21.01 4.89 11.75
C MET A 1 19.76 5.46 11.11
N ASN A 2 19.79 6.72 10.71
CA ASN A 2 18.63 7.45 10.19
C ASN A 2 18.47 7.12 8.69
N LEU A 3 17.93 5.95 8.37
CA LEU A 3 17.80 5.43 6.99
C LEU A 3 16.70 6.15 6.16
N GLY A 4 16.22 7.29 6.63
CA GLY A 4 14.92 7.86 6.24
C GLY A 4 14.97 9.16 5.45
N GLN A 5 15.96 10.02 5.67
CA GLN A 5 15.87 11.42 5.24
C GLN A 5 16.72 11.80 4.03
N ASP A 6 17.77 11.03 3.71
CA ASP A 6 18.58 11.29 2.53
C ASP A 6 18.20 10.34 1.38
N TYR A 7 17.33 10.83 0.49
CA TYR A 7 16.88 10.11 -0.70
C TYR A 7 18.01 9.88 -1.72
N ASN A 8 19.18 10.50 -1.56
CA ASN A 8 20.34 10.31 -2.43
C ASN A 8 21.32 9.23 -1.94
N ALA A 9 21.09 8.65 -0.76
CA ALA A 9 21.94 7.58 -0.24
C ALA A 9 21.76 6.28 -1.03
N ILE A 10 22.84 5.51 -1.23
CA ILE A 10 22.87 4.25 -2.01
C ILE A 10 21.75 3.26 -1.63
N PHE A 11 21.30 3.27 -0.38
CA PHE A 11 20.27 2.37 0.13
C PHE A 11 18.82 2.87 -0.03
N SER A 12 18.59 4.12 -0.44
CA SER A 12 17.23 4.66 -0.64
C SER A 12 16.48 3.90 -1.74
N LYS A 13 17.13 3.65 -2.87
CA LYS A 13 16.57 2.90 -4.01
C LYS A 13 16.15 1.48 -3.63
N ILE A 14 16.94 0.81 -2.78
CA ILE A 14 16.63 -0.55 -2.31
C ILE A 14 15.40 -0.51 -1.41
N ARG A 15 15.34 0.44 -0.47
CA ARG A 15 14.19 0.63 0.41
C ARG A 15 12.90 0.92 -0.37
N ASP A 16 12.98 1.78 -1.38
CA ASP A 16 11.81 2.17 -2.18
C ASP A 16 11.34 0.99 -3.07
N PHE A 17 12.29 0.22 -3.63
CA PHE A 17 11.98 -1.05 -4.30
C PHE A 17 11.28 -2.04 -3.37
N GLU A 18 11.82 -2.27 -2.17
CA GLU A 18 11.20 -3.15 -1.18
C GLU A 18 9.79 -2.67 -0.79
N ALA A 19 9.59 -1.37 -0.62
CA ALA A 19 8.29 -0.81 -0.27
C ALA A 19 7.25 -1.07 -1.38
N ASN A 20 7.63 -0.86 -2.64
CA ASN A 20 6.77 -1.13 -3.79
C ASN A 20 6.41 -2.62 -3.90
N VAL A 21 7.40 -3.51 -3.74
CA VAL A 21 7.18 -4.96 -3.77
C VAL A 21 6.23 -5.41 -2.65
N ILE A 22 6.41 -4.90 -1.44
CA ILE A 22 5.52 -5.23 -0.31
C ILE A 22 4.09 -4.74 -0.60
N GLY A 23 3.93 -3.54 -1.15
CA GLY A 23 2.64 -3.00 -1.56
C GLY A 23 1.91 -3.92 -2.54
N GLN A 24 2.59 -4.31 -3.62
CA GLN A 24 2.05 -5.23 -4.63
C GLN A 24 1.67 -6.60 -4.05
N ILE A 25 2.50 -7.16 -3.17
CA ILE A 25 2.18 -8.43 -2.50
C ILE A 25 0.92 -8.31 -1.64
N GLY A 26 0.76 -7.19 -0.92
CA GLY A 26 -0.42 -6.94 -0.09
C GLY A 26 -1.71 -6.82 -0.92
N GLU A 27 -1.63 -6.10 -2.04
CA GLU A 27 -2.74 -5.96 -2.99
C GLU A 27 -3.14 -7.30 -3.60
N GLU A 28 -2.18 -8.07 -4.14
CA GLU A 28 -2.46 -9.37 -4.74
C GLU A 28 -3.00 -10.39 -3.73
N PHE A 29 -2.52 -10.35 -2.48
CA PHE A 29 -3.10 -11.16 -1.41
C PHE A 29 -4.58 -10.82 -1.20
N LEU A 30 -4.93 -9.53 -1.05
CA LEU A 30 -6.32 -9.13 -0.86
C LEU A 30 -7.19 -9.46 -2.08
N LYS A 31 -6.69 -9.27 -3.30
CA LYS A 31 -7.40 -9.70 -4.52
C LYS A 31 -7.71 -11.19 -4.47
N SER A 32 -6.76 -12.04 -4.06
CA SER A 32 -6.98 -13.48 -3.98
C SER A 32 -8.10 -13.86 -2.99
N VAL A 33 -8.15 -13.19 -1.84
CA VAL A 33 -9.17 -13.43 -0.80
C VAL A 33 -10.53 -12.90 -1.26
N LEU A 34 -10.58 -11.66 -1.75
CA LEU A 34 -11.82 -11.03 -2.19
C LEU A 34 -12.42 -11.74 -3.42
N ASN A 35 -11.57 -12.23 -4.32
CA ASN A 35 -12.02 -12.96 -5.49
C ASN A 35 -12.74 -14.27 -5.13
N ALA A 36 -12.36 -14.91 -4.02
CA ALA A 36 -13.05 -16.10 -3.52
C ALA A 36 -14.42 -15.80 -2.88
N ILE A 37 -14.66 -14.54 -2.48
CA ILE A 37 -15.89 -14.12 -1.78
C ILE A 37 -16.90 -13.53 -2.75
N ASP A 38 -16.48 -12.56 -3.57
CA ASP A 38 -17.38 -11.78 -4.44
C ASP A 38 -16.88 -11.63 -5.88
N GLY A 39 -15.63 -12.04 -6.14
CA GLY A 39 -14.98 -11.81 -7.42
C GLY A 39 -14.42 -10.38 -7.53
N VAL A 40 -13.23 -10.28 -8.11
CA VAL A 40 -12.56 -8.99 -8.36
C VAL A 40 -12.67 -8.63 -9.84
N ILE A 41 -12.91 -7.34 -10.12
CA ILE A 41 -12.82 -6.80 -11.47
C ILE A 41 -11.35 -6.57 -11.79
N ASN A 42 -10.86 -7.22 -12.84
CA ASN A 42 -9.51 -7.05 -13.35
C ASN A 42 -9.60 -6.56 -14.80
N ASP A 43 -9.82 -5.26 -14.95
CA ASP A 43 -10.00 -4.58 -16.23
C ASP A 43 -8.67 -4.12 -16.86
N GLY A 44 -7.55 -4.31 -16.14
CA GLY A 44 -6.22 -3.87 -16.57
C GLY A 44 -6.04 -2.34 -16.54
N ILE A 45 -6.96 -1.61 -15.91
CA ILE A 45 -6.92 -0.16 -15.76
C ILE A 45 -6.34 0.16 -14.38
N ILE A 46 -5.42 1.13 -14.34
CA ILE A 46 -4.96 1.73 -13.08
C ILE A 46 -5.99 2.80 -12.72
N HIS A 47 -6.62 2.66 -11.56
CA HIS A 47 -7.56 3.64 -11.03
C HIS A 47 -6.83 4.50 -10.00
N ASP A 48 -7.07 5.81 -10.03
CA ASP A 48 -6.41 6.75 -9.11
C ASP A 48 -7.11 6.75 -7.73
N GLU A 49 -8.36 6.30 -7.66
CA GLU A 49 -9.21 6.37 -6.45
C GLU A 49 -9.27 5.08 -5.62
N TYR A 50 -8.88 3.93 -6.20
CA TYR A 50 -8.91 2.64 -5.52
C TYR A 50 -7.96 1.62 -6.17
N ASP A 51 -7.46 0.68 -5.38
CA ASP A 51 -6.59 -0.40 -5.88
C ASP A 51 -7.40 -1.64 -6.33
N ILE A 52 -8.55 -1.92 -5.71
CA ILE A 52 -9.37 -3.11 -5.97
C ILE A 52 -10.86 -2.75 -6.01
N MET A 53 -11.59 -3.24 -7.02
CA MET A 53 -13.05 -3.19 -7.05
C MET A 53 -13.64 -4.61 -7.21
N THR A 54 -14.67 -4.89 -6.44
CA THR A 54 -15.39 -6.16 -6.46
C THR A 54 -16.58 -6.12 -7.42
N LYS A 55 -17.12 -7.29 -7.82
CA LYS A 55 -18.27 -7.36 -8.73
C LYS A 55 -19.55 -6.78 -8.14
N SER A 56 -19.70 -6.77 -6.81
CA SER A 56 -20.80 -6.09 -6.12
C SER A 56 -20.66 -4.56 -6.10
N GLY A 57 -19.54 -4.01 -6.59
CA GLY A 57 -19.29 -2.58 -6.65
C GLY A 57 -18.66 -1.99 -5.38
N VAL A 58 -18.08 -2.82 -4.52
CA VAL A 58 -17.30 -2.34 -3.36
C VAL A 58 -15.85 -2.13 -3.76
N SER A 59 -15.32 -0.92 -3.48
CA SER A 59 -13.93 -0.53 -3.76
C SER A 59 -13.08 -0.50 -2.50
N PHE A 60 -11.81 -0.86 -2.64
CA PHE A 60 -10.82 -0.94 -1.57
C PHE A 60 -9.54 -0.19 -1.97
N GLU A 61 -9.02 0.55 -1.00
CA GLU A 61 -7.66 1.09 -1.03
C GLU A 61 -6.77 0.19 -0.16
N VAL A 62 -5.64 -0.25 -0.71
CA VAL A 62 -4.71 -1.17 -0.06
C VAL A 62 -3.46 -0.41 0.39
N LYS A 63 -3.16 -0.52 1.69
CA LYS A 63 -1.92 -0.01 2.27
C LYS A 63 -1.28 -1.08 3.14
N THR A 64 0.01 -1.30 2.92
CA THR A 64 0.81 -2.21 3.74
C THR A 64 1.60 -1.45 4.79
N ALA A 65 1.62 -1.98 6.02
CA ALA A 65 2.41 -1.42 7.12
C ALA A 65 3.39 -2.45 7.67
N ARG A 66 4.57 -1.96 8.08
CA ARG A 66 5.52 -2.76 8.85
C ARG A 66 5.14 -2.71 10.33
N LYS A 67 5.16 -3.87 10.98
CA LYS A 67 4.99 -3.99 12.43
C LYS A 67 6.15 -3.31 13.15
N GLY A 68 5.84 -2.56 14.21
CA GLY A 68 6.84 -1.94 15.08
C GLY A 68 7.76 -2.98 15.73
N ARG A 69 9.06 -2.69 15.79
CA ARG A 69 10.05 -3.58 16.43
C ARG A 69 9.93 -3.57 17.96
N THR A 70 9.60 -2.42 18.54
CA THR A 70 9.54 -2.21 20.00
C THR A 70 8.12 -2.24 20.54
N ASN A 71 7.15 -1.80 19.72
CA ASN A 71 5.74 -1.76 20.09
C ASN A 71 4.96 -2.68 19.15
N ASN A 72 4.05 -3.48 19.70
CA ASN A 72 3.20 -4.41 18.95
C ASN A 72 2.08 -3.68 18.19
N THR A 73 2.45 -2.68 17.39
CA THR A 73 1.53 -1.83 16.61
C THR A 73 1.95 -1.79 15.15
N PHE A 74 0.99 -1.50 14.27
CA PHE A 74 1.25 -1.20 12.86
C PHE A 74 1.18 0.31 12.67
N LEU A 75 2.16 0.88 11.95
CA LEU A 75 2.15 2.30 11.62
C LEU A 75 1.83 2.45 10.14
N VAL A 76 0.66 3.00 9.84
CA VAL A 76 0.32 3.55 8.53
C VAL A 76 0.37 5.07 8.69
N GLN A 77 1.26 5.75 7.97
CA GLN A 77 1.30 7.21 7.99
C GLN A 77 0.25 7.74 7.02
N TRP A 78 -0.75 8.46 7.53
CA TRP A 78 -1.68 9.23 6.71
C TRP A 78 -1.03 10.59 6.43
N TYR A 79 -0.88 10.96 5.15
CA TYR A 79 -0.58 12.36 4.84
C TYR A 79 -1.76 13.21 5.33
N LYS A 80 -1.51 14.12 6.28
CA LYS A 80 -2.42 15.24 6.52
C LYS A 80 -2.16 16.26 5.41
N PRO A 81 -3.13 16.60 4.54
CA PRO A 81 -2.95 17.74 3.64
C PRO A 81 -2.79 18.98 4.53
N THR A 82 -1.69 19.70 4.37
CA THR A 82 -1.55 21.02 4.98
C THR A 82 -2.30 21.95 4.05
N ILE A 83 -3.58 22.20 4.32
CA ILE A 83 -4.27 23.34 3.71
C ILE A 83 -3.61 24.57 4.32
N GLN A 84 -2.72 25.22 3.58
CA GLN A 84 -2.37 26.61 3.85
C GLN A 84 -3.59 27.44 3.46
N LEU A 85 -4.31 27.93 4.47
CA LEU A 85 -5.29 29.01 4.34
C LEU A 85 -4.57 30.35 4.19
#